data_AF-A0A358SP09-F1
#
_entry.id   AF-A0A358SP09-F1
#
_cell.length_a   1.000
_cell.length_b   1.000
_cell.length_c   1.000
_cell.angle_alpha   90.00
_cell.angle_beta   90.00
_cell.angle_gamma   90.00
#
_symmetry.space_group_name_H-M   'P 1'
#
loop_
_entity.id
_entity.type
_entity.pdbx_description
1 polymer ?
#
loop_
_entity_poly.entity_id
_entity_poly.type
_entity_poly.pdbx_seq_one_letter_code
_entity_poly.pdbx_strand_id
1 'polypeptide(L)' 'MTARVERLITSGTFSLDGQDFAVDNNVWLIGDGHEVIVIDAAHDAEAILAAVGGRRLSA' A
#
# COMPACT_ATOMS: atom_id res chain seq x y z
N MET A 1 -0.54 18.45 14.03
CA MET A 1 -1.16 17.23 13.46
C MET A 1 -0.25 16.06 13.79
N THR A 2 -0.81 14.94 14.24
CA THR A 2 -0.05 13.71 14.47
C THR A 2 -0.30 12.79 13.28
N ALA A 3 0.77 12.43 12.56
CA ALA A 3 0.67 11.48 11.46
C ALA A 3 0.22 10.11 11.98
N ARG A 4 -0.71 9.49 11.25
CA ARG A 4 -1.11 8.09 11.39
C ARG A 4 -0.27 7.26 10.42
N VAL A 5 0.21 6.12 10.91
CA VAL A 5 0.94 5.13 10.12
C VAL A 5 0.15 3.84 10.17
N GLU A 6 -0.25 3.36 9.00
CA GLU A 6 -1.05 2.16 8.82
C GLU A 6 -0.31 1.18 7.91
N ARG A 7 -0.49 -0.12 8.15
CA ARG A 7 0.14 -1.19 7.37
C ARG A 7 -0.92 -2.08 6.77
N LEU A 8 -0.82 -2.31 5.48
CA LEU A 8 -1.57 -3.31 4.72
C LEU A 8 -0.59 -4.36 4.20
N ILE A 9 -1.00 -5.62 4.19
CA ILE A 9 -0.29 -6.68 3.48
C ILE A 9 -1.05 -6.99 2.21
N THR A 10 -0.35 -7.03 1.09
CA THR A 10 -0.88 -7.45 -0.20
C THR A 10 -0.07 -8.62 -0.72
N SER A 11 -0.73 -9.70 -1.12
CA SER A 11 -0.06 -10.89 -1.65
C SER A 11 -0.06 -10.88 -3.17
N GLY A 12 1.03 -11.33 -3.79
CA GLY A 12 1.12 -11.44 -5.23
C GLY A 12 2.29 -12.30 -5.69
N THR A 13 2.61 -12.19 -6.97
CA THR A 13 3.73 -12.92 -7.59
C THR A 13 4.84 -11.94 -7.92
N PHE A 14 6.05 -12.25 -7.47
CA PHE A 14 7.28 -11.57 -7.88
C PHE A 14 8.06 -12.50 -8.79
N SER A 15 8.41 -12.03 -10.00
CA SER A 15 9.19 -12.80 -10.97
C SER A 15 10.63 -12.29 -11.01
N LEU A 16 11.60 -13.19 -10.76
CA LEU A 16 13.04 -12.88 -10.83
C LEU A 16 13.78 -14.08 -11.42
N ASP A 17 14.68 -13.81 -12.36
CA ASP A 17 15.53 -14.82 -13.03
C ASP A 17 14.75 -16.00 -13.65
N GLY A 18 13.57 -15.71 -14.20
CA GLY A 18 12.70 -16.71 -14.83
C GLY A 18 11.94 -17.61 -13.86
N GLN A 19 11.95 -17.27 -12.57
CA GLN A 19 11.21 -17.96 -11.53
C GLN A 19 10.15 -17.05 -10.92
N ASP A 20 9.01 -17.64 -10.53
CA ASP A 20 7.91 -16.95 -9.87
C ASP A 20 7.86 -17.31 -8.39
N PHE A 21 7.69 -16.28 -7.56
CA PHE A 21 7.64 -16.40 -6.11
C PHE A 21 6.33 -15.81 -5.60
N ALA A 22 5.59 -16.58 -4.79
CA ALA A 22 4.50 -16.02 -4.00
C ALA A 22 5.11 -15.16 -2.89
N VAL A 23 4.68 -13.89 -2.82
CA VAL A 23 5.21 -12.91 -1.88
C VAL A 23 4.09 -12.17 -1.17
N ASP A 24 4.38 -11.77 0.07
CA ASP A 24 3.60 -10.80 0.82
C ASP A 24 4.39 -9.50 0.90
N ASN A 25 3.80 -8.41 0.39
CA ASN A 25 4.39 -7.07 0.44
C ASN A 25 3.71 -6.21 1.50
N ASN A 26 4.51 -5.42 2.23
CA ASN A 26 3.97 -4.40 3.11
C ASN A 26 3.70 -3.13 2.29
N VAL A 27 2.45 -2.69 2.30
CA VAL A 27 2.07 -1.36 1.83
C VAL A 27 1.88 -0.47 3.06
N TRP A 28 2.49 0.71 3.05
CA TRP A 28 2.38 1.66 4.16
C TRP A 28 1.57 2.88 3.75
N LEU A 29 0.65 3.29 4.62
CA LEU A 29 -0.11 4.53 4.47
C LEU A 29 0.29 5.49 5.58
N ILE A 30 0.75 6.67 5.19
CA ILE A 30 1.25 7.70 6.11
C ILE A 30 0.52 9.00 5.83
N GLY A 31 -0.19 9.53 6.83
CA GLY A 31 -0.96 10.76 6.65
C GLY A 31 -1.87 11.09 7.81
N ASP A 32 -2.96 11.79 7.54
CA ASP A 32 -3.97 12.16 8.52
C ASP A 32 -5.40 11.94 7.98
N GLY A 33 -6.39 12.64 8.53
CA GLY A 33 -7.79 12.51 8.09
C GLY A 33 -8.10 13.18 6.75
N HIS A 34 -7.17 13.96 6.19
CA HIS A 34 -7.36 14.75 4.97
C HIS A 34 -6.50 14.29 3.81
N GLU A 35 -5.25 13.89 4.06
CA GLU A 35 -4.33 13.42 3.02
C GLU A 35 -3.51 12.21 3.46
N VAL A 36 -3.03 11.45 2.49
CA VAL A 36 -2.23 10.24 2.71
C VAL A 36 -1.23 10.00 1.59
N ILE A 37 -0.05 9.52 1.95
CA ILE A 37 0.98 9.01 1.05
C ILE A 37 0.97 7.48 1.16
N VAL A 38 1.02 6.79 0.02
CA VAL A 38 1.16 5.34 -0.05
C VAL A 38 2.58 4.97 -0.46
N ILE A 39 3.22 4.08 0.31
CA ILE A 39 4.57 3.58 0.04
C ILE A 39 4.47 2.10 -0.33
N ASP A 40 5.09 1.77 -1.47
CA ASP A 40 5.16 0.41 -2.03
C ASP A 40 3.77 -0.19 -2.34
N ALA A 41 3.01 0.46 -3.23
CA ALA A 41 1.64 0.10 -3.61
C ALA A 41 1.57 -1.21 -4.43
N ALA A 42 1.82 -2.35 -3.78
CA ALA A 42 1.97 -3.65 -4.42
C ALA A 42 0.65 -4.42 -4.57
N HIS A 43 0.59 -5.26 -5.60
CA HIS A 43 -0.32 -6.40 -5.88
C HIS A 43 -1.84 -6.25 -5.82
N ASP A 44 -2.41 -5.40 -4.97
CA ASP A 44 -3.86 -5.25 -4.77
C ASP A 44 -4.26 -3.78 -4.70
N ALA A 45 -4.50 -3.19 -5.87
CA ALA A 45 -4.89 -1.78 -5.99
C ALA A 45 -6.24 -1.48 -5.33
N GLU A 46 -7.18 -2.43 -5.33
CA GLU A 46 -8.50 -2.23 -4.72
C GLU A 46 -8.41 -2.18 -3.20
N ALA A 47 -7.65 -3.09 -2.58
CA ALA A 47 -7.40 -3.07 -1.15
C ALA A 47 -6.66 -1.79 -0.71
N ILE A 48 -5.69 -1.34 -1.51
CA ILE A 48 -4.96 -0.09 -1.25
C ILE A 48 -5.89 1.12 -1.33
N LEU A 49 -6.73 1.21 -2.36
CA LEU A 49 -7.70 2.30 -2.49
C LEU A 49 -8.74 2.30 -1.37
N ALA A 50 -9.19 1.12 -0.95
CA ALA A 50 -10.07 0.98 0.22
C ALA A 50 -9.40 1.49 1.50
N ALA A 51 -8.11 1.18 1.69
CA ALA A 51 -7.33 1.69 2.82
C ALA A 51 -7.12 3.21 2.74
N VAL A 52 -6.86 3.78 1.56
CA VAL A 52 -6.80 5.24 1.35
C VAL A 52 -8.12 5.91 1.76
N GLY A 53 -9.26 5.31 1.40
CA GLY A 53 -10.58 5.81 1.75
C GLY A 53 -10.87 7.18 1.13
N GLY A 54 -11.49 8.08 1.89
CA GLY A 54 -11.85 9.43 1.43
C GLY A 54 -10.72 10.47 1.49
N ARG A 55 -9.50 10.06 1.86
CA ARG A 55 -8.35 10.96 1.99
C ARG A 55 -7.84 11.34 0.61
N ARG A 56 -7.34 12.57 0.44
CA ARG A 56 -6.61 12.97 -0.76
C ARG A 56 -5.32 12.15 -0.83
N LEU A 57 -5.19 11.31 -1.85
CA LEU A 57 -3.92 10.70 -2.18
C LEU A 57 -2.93 11.79 -2.60
N SER A 58 -1.74 11.76 -2.01
CA SER A 58 -0.67 12.73 -2.20
C SER A 58 0.64 11.99 -2.49
N ALA A 59 1.59 12.72 -3.07
CA ALA A 59 2.79 12.22 -3.76
C ALA A 59 2.50 11.55 -5.11
#